data_AF-A0A1C6GGQ9-F1
#
_entry.id   AF-A0A1C6GGQ9-F1
#
_cell.length_a   1.000
_cell.length_b   1.000
_cell.length_c   1.000
_cell.angle_alpha   90.00
_cell.angle_beta   90.00
_cell.angle_gamma   90.00
#
_symmetry.space_group_name_H-M   'P 1'
#
loop_
_entity.id
_entity.type
_entity.pdbx_description
1 polymer ?
#
loop_
_entity_poly.entity_id
_entity_poly.type
_entity_poly.pdbx_seq_one_letter_code
_entity_poly.pdbx_strand_id
1 'polypeptide(L)'
;MKKKVFLFSLLLSLLLLCGCGVNLSSKVKLNKDFSGTRTMSCTFSSRDFHTYFKGSKEDLNNLIKESCPDALTYTSSSDAGNDTYTFYLRFSSLDDYKQKVSGLLNFSPVITYEYGDSPFVNGLIYKENFTSKDLMTWLYTALYEGKYIDKDSSSDLWDLKTTEISFLGKTYETKDKINIDEMTYVPLSSIHIDTTSQTSGRLTRTIKFNIPQKTLDQNSGKIRSYFSGNDITWENTSDGKILCVSFTAHNFSDLAQKTRAVLHSKNSFGTYSSTCSKDNPFKLKINYKESIDVSNFLSNKGSIPVTYTFNEKQIFHGKIKEKEINFASSITQPITKYEIASVWNTPKDIRRKVSLSFKKIITDRQLAILKKQFKGNTISNVTVSGKQTVTLSFIQKGSVTDCNKDFSALFKNSSMNAKEHFSLTGGKKVDFSDKIVLPSNVNDEELSGHYIFASINPKESVSVSLTPSENVKDKTKQNTSTKTISTLINSDENVHDLCDFELTGNNFQATYHGSTTASFWMNALKWGLPVVVLLGIILFLYRKKAVVLELFCGAKKVIVEKVNEVIERINKL
;
A
#
# COMPACT_ATOMS: atom_id res chain seq x y z
N MET A 1 7.22 97.00 -11.25
CA MET A 1 8.14 95.84 -11.24
C MET A 1 7.64 94.61 -10.45
N LYS A 2 6.80 94.75 -9.41
CA LYS A 2 6.39 93.62 -8.53
C LYS A 2 5.53 92.51 -9.19
N LYS A 3 4.64 92.82 -10.15
CA LYS A 3 3.82 91.80 -10.84
C LYS A 3 4.62 90.91 -11.80
N LYS A 4 5.68 91.42 -12.43
CA LYS A 4 6.54 90.63 -13.33
C LYS A 4 7.46 89.69 -12.55
N VAL A 5 7.93 90.10 -11.37
CA VAL A 5 8.76 89.25 -10.48
C VAL A 5 7.95 88.12 -9.85
N PHE A 6 6.68 88.35 -9.48
CA PHE A 6 5.80 87.31 -8.95
C PHE A 6 5.37 86.30 -10.02
N LEU A 7 5.11 86.76 -11.25
CA LEU A 7 4.80 85.86 -12.37
C LEU A 7 6.02 85.02 -12.79
N PHE A 8 7.24 85.59 -12.69
CA PHE A 8 8.47 84.87 -12.97
C PHE A 8 8.83 83.88 -11.86
N SER A 9 8.60 84.22 -10.58
CA SER A 9 8.80 83.27 -9.46
C SER A 9 7.75 82.15 -9.47
N LEU A 10 6.51 82.46 -9.88
CA LEU A 10 5.45 81.46 -10.05
C LEU A 10 5.74 80.53 -11.24
N LEU A 11 6.17 81.07 -12.40
CA LEU A 11 6.63 80.26 -13.54
C LEU A 11 7.87 79.42 -13.19
N LEU A 12 8.81 79.97 -12.42
CA LEU A 12 10.02 79.25 -11.98
C LEU A 12 9.66 78.15 -10.96
N SER A 13 8.66 78.37 -10.09
CA SER A 13 8.12 77.33 -9.20
C SER A 13 7.31 76.24 -9.93
N LEU A 14 6.66 76.58 -11.06
CA LEU A 14 5.99 75.62 -11.95
C LEU A 14 6.98 74.81 -12.81
N LEU A 15 8.16 75.38 -13.11
CA LEU A 15 9.26 74.68 -13.79
C LEU A 15 10.06 73.75 -12.85
N LEU A 16 9.99 73.97 -11.53
CA LEU A 16 10.63 73.14 -10.50
C LEU A 16 9.79 71.92 -10.06
N LEU A 17 8.58 71.75 -10.61
CA LEU A 17 7.63 70.69 -10.24
C LEU A 17 7.61 69.46 -11.16
N CYS A 18 8.61 69.30 -12.05
CA CYS A 18 8.66 68.18 -13.00
C CYS A 18 9.99 67.43 -12.95
N GLY A 19 10.30 66.83 -11.80
CA GLY A 19 11.20 65.67 -11.72
C GLY A 19 10.35 64.42 -11.57
N CYS A 20 9.84 63.86 -12.68
CA CYS A 20 9.32 62.49 -12.66
C CYS A 20 10.56 61.58 -12.70
N GLY A 21 10.78 60.76 -11.67
CA GLY A 21 11.86 59.79 -11.68
C GLY A 21 11.72 58.77 -12.82
N VAL A 22 12.49 57.67 -12.73
CA VAL A 22 12.44 56.58 -13.69
C VAL A 22 11.04 55.96 -13.70
N ASN A 23 10.41 55.96 -14.87
CA ASN A 23 9.07 55.42 -15.03
C ASN A 23 9.11 53.89 -14.95
N LEU A 24 8.50 53.34 -13.91
CA LEU A 24 8.32 51.89 -13.74
C LEU A 24 6.89 51.52 -14.14
N SER A 25 6.78 50.61 -15.10
CA SER A 25 5.53 49.94 -15.45
C SER A 25 5.65 48.44 -15.21
N SER A 26 4.56 47.80 -14.79
CA SER A 26 4.54 46.35 -14.58
C SER A 26 3.32 45.73 -15.24
N LYS A 27 3.51 44.60 -15.91
CA LYS A 27 2.44 43.81 -16.52
C LYS A 27 2.58 42.35 -16.09
N VAL A 28 1.53 41.78 -15.53
CA VAL A 28 1.45 40.36 -15.16
C VAL A 28 0.52 39.67 -16.14
N LYS A 29 1.03 38.75 -16.94
CA LYS A 29 0.21 37.84 -17.74
C LYS A 29 0.09 36.51 -17.02
N LEU A 30 -1.13 36.11 -16.68
CA LEU A 30 -1.41 34.94 -15.84
C LEU A 30 -2.33 33.94 -16.56
N ASN A 31 -1.98 32.66 -16.49
CA ASN A 31 -2.78 31.55 -16.98
C ASN A 31 -3.59 30.89 -15.85
N LYS A 32 -4.55 30.01 -16.19
CA LYS A 32 -5.44 29.32 -15.22
C LYS A 32 -4.69 28.48 -14.20
N ASP A 33 -3.53 27.95 -14.55
CA ASP A 33 -2.67 27.13 -13.69
C ASP A 33 -1.65 27.95 -12.89
N PHE A 34 -1.83 29.28 -12.86
CA PHE A 34 -0.90 30.26 -12.30
C PHE A 34 0.46 30.33 -13.03
N SER A 35 0.69 29.61 -14.12
CA SER A 35 1.87 29.90 -14.94
C SER A 35 1.75 31.28 -15.58
N GLY A 36 2.88 31.93 -15.86
CA GLY A 36 2.81 33.30 -16.37
C GLY A 36 4.14 34.00 -16.55
N THR A 37 4.04 35.31 -16.77
CA THR A 37 5.18 36.20 -16.88
C THR A 37 4.82 37.56 -16.28
N ARG A 38 5.68 38.05 -15.39
CA ARG A 38 5.66 39.44 -14.93
C ARG A 38 6.75 40.19 -15.69
N THR A 39 6.34 41.23 -16.39
CA THR A 39 7.19 42.12 -17.17
C THR A 39 7.28 43.44 -16.43
N MET A 40 8.48 43.88 -16.08
CA MET A 40 8.74 45.15 -15.40
C MET A 40 9.63 46.00 -16.30
N SER A 41 9.14 47.15 -16.75
CA SER A 41 9.87 48.03 -17.66
C SER A 41 10.22 49.33 -16.97
N CYS A 42 11.51 49.64 -16.98
CA CYS A 42 12.11 50.86 -16.46
C CYS A 42 12.49 51.75 -17.64
N THR A 43 11.87 52.92 -17.78
CA THR A 43 12.19 53.87 -18.84
C THR A 43 12.91 55.08 -18.29
N PHE A 44 14.15 55.27 -18.72
CA PHE A 44 15.01 56.40 -18.43
C PHE A 44 14.89 57.41 -19.57
N SER A 45 14.37 58.60 -19.29
CA SER A 45 14.46 59.69 -20.27
C SER A 45 15.88 60.25 -20.30
N SER A 46 16.32 60.82 -21.42
CA SER A 46 17.64 61.49 -21.49
C SER A 46 17.83 62.53 -20.38
N ARG A 47 16.75 63.23 -19.98
CA ARG A 47 16.79 64.21 -18.89
C ARG A 47 17.00 63.54 -17.54
N ASP A 48 16.21 62.52 -17.23
CA ASP A 48 16.24 61.84 -15.93
C ASP A 48 17.54 61.06 -15.76
N PHE A 49 18.05 60.48 -16.86
CA PHE A 49 19.35 59.81 -16.88
C PHE A 49 20.48 60.77 -16.47
N HIS A 50 20.60 61.95 -17.09
CA HIS A 50 21.63 62.93 -16.71
C HIS A 50 21.39 63.59 -15.35
N THR A 51 20.14 63.61 -14.86
CA THR A 51 19.79 64.21 -13.58
C THR A 51 20.13 63.29 -12.41
N TYR A 52 19.86 61.99 -12.54
CA TYR A 52 19.96 61.04 -11.43
C TYR A 52 21.18 60.13 -11.51
N PHE A 53 21.74 59.88 -12.70
CA PHE A 53 22.80 58.90 -12.92
C PHE A 53 24.14 59.56 -13.19
N LYS A 54 25.16 59.22 -12.38
CA LYS A 54 26.53 59.79 -12.43
C LYS A 54 27.48 59.08 -13.41
N GLY A 55 26.97 58.19 -14.26
CA GLY A 55 27.75 57.40 -15.22
C GLY A 55 27.25 57.49 -16.67
N SER A 56 27.84 56.67 -17.53
CA SER A 56 27.42 56.51 -18.93
C SER A 56 26.38 55.39 -19.11
N LYS A 57 25.70 55.38 -20.25
CA LYS A 57 24.79 54.28 -20.61
C LYS A 57 25.49 52.91 -20.65
N GLU A 58 26.76 52.89 -21.04
CA GLU A 58 27.57 51.67 -21.04
C GLU A 58 27.78 51.14 -19.61
N ASP A 59 28.01 52.03 -18.65
CA ASP A 59 28.12 51.68 -17.23
C ASP A 59 26.81 51.07 -16.70
N LEU A 60 25.65 51.66 -17.06
CA LEU A 60 24.35 51.09 -16.70
C LEU A 60 24.13 49.70 -17.31
N ASN A 61 24.50 49.52 -18.58
CA ASN A 61 24.38 48.23 -19.25
C ASN A 61 25.26 47.16 -18.59
N ASN A 62 26.50 47.49 -18.25
CA ASN A 62 27.42 46.58 -17.57
C ASN A 62 26.92 46.26 -16.16
N LEU A 63 26.47 47.25 -15.39
CA LEU A 63 25.90 47.05 -14.06
C LEU A 63 24.71 46.10 -14.09
N ILE A 64 23.75 46.32 -15.01
CA ILE A 64 22.58 45.45 -15.15
C ILE A 64 23.02 44.04 -15.54
N LYS A 65 23.97 43.91 -16.47
CA LYS A 65 24.49 42.60 -16.90
C LYS A 65 25.15 41.83 -15.75
N GLU A 66 25.87 42.50 -14.87
CA GLU A 66 26.60 41.89 -13.75
C GLU A 66 25.73 41.65 -12.52
N SER A 67 24.74 42.51 -12.27
CA SER A 67 23.95 42.52 -11.04
C SER A 67 22.53 41.97 -11.21
N CYS A 68 22.07 41.68 -12.43
CA CYS A 68 20.72 41.16 -12.66
C CYS A 68 20.55 39.79 -11.97
N PRO A 69 19.56 39.64 -11.06
CA PRO A 69 19.30 38.38 -10.40
C PRO A 69 18.98 37.24 -11.39
N ASP A 70 19.45 36.03 -11.10
CA ASP A 70 19.23 34.83 -11.92
C ASP A 70 17.75 34.52 -12.21
N ALA A 71 16.84 34.98 -11.33
CA ALA A 71 15.40 34.82 -11.49
C ALA A 71 14.81 35.68 -12.64
N LEU A 72 15.57 36.67 -13.14
CA LEU A 72 15.15 37.62 -14.16
C LEU A 72 15.92 37.41 -15.47
N THR A 73 15.26 37.68 -16.57
CA THR A 73 15.91 37.93 -17.87
C THR A 73 15.57 39.34 -18.30
N TYR A 74 16.38 39.98 -19.13
CA TYR A 74 16.08 41.34 -19.55
C TYR A 74 16.41 41.61 -21.01
N THR A 75 15.76 42.63 -21.56
CA THR A 75 16.06 43.26 -22.85
C THR A 75 16.16 44.76 -22.67
N SER A 76 16.83 45.43 -23.59
CA SER A 76 16.92 46.90 -23.63
C SER A 76 16.51 47.41 -25.00
N SER A 77 15.80 48.53 -25.05
CA SER A 77 15.48 49.25 -26.27
C SER A 77 15.70 50.75 -26.09
N SER A 78 15.97 51.44 -27.19
CA SER A 78 16.15 52.89 -27.21
C SER A 78 15.22 53.47 -28.26
N ASP A 79 14.34 54.38 -27.86
CA ASP A 79 13.41 55.04 -28.77
C ASP A 79 13.26 56.52 -28.40
N ALA A 80 13.39 57.40 -29.41
CA ALA A 80 13.25 58.85 -29.28
C ALA A 80 14.00 59.49 -28.08
N GLY A 81 15.18 58.97 -27.71
CA GLY A 81 15.97 59.47 -26.58
C GLY A 81 15.55 58.93 -25.20
N ASN A 82 14.68 57.93 -25.15
CA ASN A 82 14.34 57.18 -23.94
C ASN A 82 14.93 55.77 -24.01
N ASP A 83 15.65 55.39 -22.96
CA ASP A 83 16.20 54.05 -22.81
C ASP A 83 15.30 53.22 -21.91
N THR A 84 14.78 52.12 -22.43
CA THR A 84 13.88 51.22 -21.71
C THR A 84 14.52 49.88 -21.46
N TYR A 85 14.62 49.49 -20.20
CA TYR A 85 15.06 48.17 -19.76
C TYR A 85 13.85 47.38 -19.31
N THR A 86 13.62 46.23 -19.95
CA THR A 86 12.48 45.37 -19.66
C THR A 86 12.95 44.07 -19.06
N PHE A 87 12.54 43.82 -17.82
CA PHE A 87 12.83 42.62 -17.05
C PHE A 87 11.64 41.67 -17.10
N TYR A 88 11.93 40.39 -17.29
CA TYR A 88 10.95 39.32 -17.38
C TYR A 88 11.20 38.31 -16.28
N LEU A 89 10.22 38.19 -15.39
CA LEU A 89 10.10 37.12 -14.41
C LEU A 89 9.11 36.08 -14.94
N ARG A 90 9.62 34.99 -15.50
CA ARG A 90 8.80 33.87 -16.00
C ARG A 90 8.62 32.83 -14.91
N PHE A 91 7.41 32.31 -14.76
CA PHE A 91 7.10 31.32 -13.73
C PHE A 91 6.15 30.24 -14.24
N SER A 92 6.36 29.01 -13.78
CA SER A 92 5.59 27.83 -14.21
C SER A 92 4.47 27.46 -13.25
N SER A 93 4.48 27.97 -12.01
CA SER A 93 3.49 27.68 -10.97
C SER A 93 3.51 28.76 -9.87
N LEU A 94 2.56 28.68 -8.94
CA LEU A 94 2.53 29.54 -7.75
C LEU A 94 3.76 29.33 -6.87
N ASP A 95 4.24 28.09 -6.72
CA ASP A 95 5.39 27.79 -5.88
C ASP A 95 6.69 28.29 -6.52
N ASP A 96 6.85 28.11 -7.84
CA ASP A 96 7.98 28.68 -8.59
C ASP A 96 8.00 30.21 -8.51
N TYR A 97 6.83 30.85 -8.65
CA TYR A 97 6.69 32.29 -8.49
C TYR A 97 7.07 32.74 -7.08
N LYS A 98 6.52 32.11 -6.03
CA LYS A 98 6.86 32.38 -4.62
C LYS A 98 8.36 32.26 -4.36
N GLN A 99 9.00 31.20 -4.85
CA GLN A 99 10.43 31.00 -4.70
C GLN A 99 11.22 32.14 -5.35
N LYS A 100 10.89 32.49 -6.60
CA LYS A 100 11.58 33.54 -7.35
C LYS A 100 11.39 34.93 -6.73
N VAL A 101 10.16 35.29 -6.33
CA VAL A 101 9.92 36.58 -5.67
C VAL A 101 10.57 36.64 -4.30
N SER A 102 10.65 35.52 -3.56
CA SER A 102 11.37 35.47 -2.28
C SER A 102 12.87 35.73 -2.46
N GLY A 103 13.46 35.33 -3.59
CA GLY A 103 14.85 35.63 -3.92
C GLY A 103 15.10 37.10 -4.31
N LEU A 104 14.05 37.84 -4.69
CA LEU A 104 14.13 39.26 -5.05
C LEU A 104 13.80 40.20 -3.87
N LEU A 105 13.15 39.69 -2.83
CA LEU A 105 12.62 40.46 -1.72
C LEU A 105 13.43 40.22 -0.43
N ASN A 106 13.54 41.26 0.39
CA ASN A 106 14.18 41.19 1.71
C ASN A 106 13.24 40.74 2.83
N PHE A 107 12.04 40.27 2.48
CA PHE A 107 11.01 39.82 3.41
C PHE A 107 10.23 38.65 2.80
N SER A 108 9.54 37.88 3.64
CA SER A 108 8.72 36.75 3.18
C SER A 108 7.48 37.25 2.41
N PRO A 109 7.34 36.96 1.11
CA PRO A 109 6.17 37.34 0.35
C PRO A 109 4.94 36.54 0.80
N VAL A 110 3.79 37.22 0.85
CA VAL A 110 2.47 36.61 1.04
C VAL A 110 1.69 36.80 -0.25
N ILE A 111 1.32 35.68 -0.86
CA ILE A 111 0.60 35.63 -2.13
C ILE A 111 -0.65 34.77 -1.92
N THR A 112 -1.81 35.38 -2.07
CA THR A 112 -3.10 34.69 -2.06
C THR A 112 -3.60 34.60 -3.49
N TYR A 113 -3.81 33.37 -3.98
CA TYR A 113 -4.38 33.13 -5.29
C TYR A 113 -5.47 32.05 -5.22
N GLU A 114 -6.65 32.39 -5.70
CA GLU A 114 -7.75 31.44 -5.91
C GLU A 114 -8.46 31.76 -7.23
N TYR A 115 -8.78 30.73 -8.01
CA TYR A 115 -9.52 30.86 -9.25
C TYR A 115 -10.68 29.86 -9.27
N GLY A 116 -11.87 30.37 -9.56
CA GLY A 116 -13.08 29.58 -9.74
C GLY A 116 -13.57 29.65 -11.18
N ASP A 117 -13.88 28.48 -11.75
CA ASP A 117 -14.48 28.32 -13.09
C ASP A 117 -15.54 27.23 -13.04
N SER A 118 -16.55 27.43 -12.19
CA SER A 118 -17.66 26.49 -12.04
C SER A 118 -19.01 27.22 -11.97
N PRO A 119 -20.13 26.49 -12.11
CA PRO A 119 -21.47 27.04 -11.88
C PRO A 119 -21.72 27.51 -10.43
N PHE A 120 -20.84 27.16 -9.50
CA PHE A 120 -20.96 27.45 -8.07
C PHE A 120 -19.93 28.45 -7.58
N VAL A 121 -18.75 28.50 -8.20
CA VAL A 121 -17.63 29.36 -7.81
C VAL A 121 -17.04 29.96 -9.08
N ASN A 122 -17.05 31.29 -9.18
CA ASN A 122 -16.56 31.98 -10.37
C ASN A 122 -15.83 33.27 -9.98
N GLY A 123 -14.65 33.48 -10.54
CA GLY A 123 -13.87 34.71 -10.34
C GLY A 123 -12.45 34.45 -9.89
N LEU A 124 -11.76 35.54 -9.53
CA LEU A 124 -10.35 35.57 -9.19
C LEU A 124 -10.16 36.26 -7.83
N ILE A 125 -9.41 35.61 -6.95
CA ILE A 125 -8.72 36.26 -5.83
C ILE A 125 -7.24 36.24 -6.20
N TYR A 126 -6.63 37.42 -6.28
CA TYR A 126 -5.19 37.54 -6.44
C TYR A 126 -4.69 38.71 -5.61
N LYS A 127 -3.95 38.42 -4.54
CA LYS A 127 -3.42 39.42 -3.60
C LYS A 127 -1.95 39.18 -3.36
N GLU A 128 -1.17 40.25 -3.36
CA GLU A 128 0.25 40.26 -2.99
C GLU A 128 0.45 41.24 -1.84
N ASN A 129 1.37 40.95 -0.91
CA ASN A 129 1.74 41.91 0.14
C ASN A 129 2.91 42.85 -0.26
N PHE A 130 3.36 42.77 -1.52
CA PHE A 130 4.48 43.52 -2.09
C PHE A 130 4.08 44.20 -3.42
N THR A 131 4.92 45.11 -3.88
CA THR A 131 4.75 45.92 -5.09
C THR A 131 5.78 45.53 -6.16
N SER A 132 5.56 45.99 -7.39
CA SER A 132 6.58 45.90 -8.45
C SER A 132 7.85 46.68 -8.11
N LYS A 133 7.73 47.76 -7.30
CA LYS A 133 8.88 48.54 -6.83
C LYS A 133 9.75 47.70 -5.89
N ASP A 134 9.13 46.93 -4.99
CA ASP A 134 9.85 46.04 -4.07
C ASP A 134 10.68 44.99 -4.84
N LEU A 135 10.12 44.41 -5.91
CA LEU A 135 10.83 43.45 -6.77
C LEU A 135 12.00 44.07 -7.56
N MET A 136 12.00 45.39 -7.74
CA MET A 136 13.05 46.13 -8.45
C MET A 136 14.10 46.74 -7.50
N THR A 137 14.00 46.49 -6.19
CA THR A 137 14.93 47.04 -5.18
C THR A 137 16.39 46.69 -5.48
N TRP A 138 16.67 45.49 -6.02
CA TRP A 138 18.02 45.06 -6.37
C TRP A 138 18.72 46.03 -7.34
N LEU A 139 17.99 46.61 -8.29
CA LEU A 139 18.55 47.53 -9.29
C LEU A 139 18.95 48.84 -8.63
N TYR A 140 18.13 49.33 -7.69
CA TYR A 140 18.51 50.47 -6.86
C TYR A 140 19.77 50.16 -6.03
N THR A 141 19.81 49.01 -5.36
CA THR A 141 20.97 48.60 -4.56
C THR A 141 22.24 48.56 -5.41
N ALA A 142 22.19 47.94 -6.58
CA ALA A 142 23.32 47.88 -7.50
C ALA A 142 23.78 49.28 -7.96
N LEU A 143 22.84 50.17 -8.29
CA LEU A 143 23.14 51.55 -8.69
C LEU A 143 23.82 52.34 -7.57
N TYR A 144 23.35 52.17 -6.33
CA TYR A 144 23.90 52.84 -5.16
C TYR A 144 25.29 52.29 -4.78
N GLU A 145 25.46 50.96 -4.73
CA GLU A 145 26.74 50.31 -4.45
C GLU A 145 27.79 50.62 -5.53
N GLY A 146 27.36 50.71 -6.79
CA GLY A 146 28.16 51.19 -7.91
C GLY A 146 28.45 52.70 -7.87
N LYS A 147 27.95 53.44 -6.88
CA LYS A 147 28.09 54.90 -6.69
C LYS A 147 27.55 55.73 -7.85
N TYR A 148 26.62 55.18 -8.61
CA TYR A 148 26.00 55.88 -9.74
C TYR A 148 24.85 56.80 -9.32
N ILE A 149 24.25 56.55 -8.15
CA ILE A 149 23.17 57.36 -7.57
C ILE A 149 23.47 57.67 -6.10
N ASP A 150 22.90 58.76 -5.57
CA ASP A 150 23.02 59.09 -4.15
C ASP A 150 22.00 58.33 -3.30
N LYS A 151 22.35 58.11 -2.02
CA LYS A 151 21.52 57.38 -1.06
C LYS A 151 20.11 57.99 -0.94
N ASP A 152 20.05 59.32 -0.93
CA ASP A 152 18.81 60.08 -0.70
C ASP A 152 17.90 60.13 -1.94
N SER A 153 18.35 59.65 -3.11
CA SER A 153 17.54 59.60 -4.34
C SER A 153 16.61 58.38 -4.42
N SER A 154 16.56 57.54 -3.38
CA SER A 154 15.92 56.21 -3.41
C SER A 154 14.39 56.22 -3.52
N SER A 155 13.72 57.16 -2.84
CA SER A 155 12.26 57.28 -2.85
C SER A 155 11.77 57.75 -4.21
N ASP A 156 12.54 58.63 -4.83
CA ASP A 156 12.17 59.43 -5.99
C ASP A 156 12.60 58.77 -7.31
N LEU A 157 13.53 57.80 -7.27
CA LEU A 157 14.05 57.16 -8.47
C LEU A 157 13.00 56.33 -9.20
N TRP A 158 12.10 55.65 -8.49
CA TRP A 158 11.08 54.79 -9.11
C TRP A 158 9.68 55.34 -8.92
N ASP A 159 9.10 55.83 -10.01
CA ASP A 159 7.69 56.19 -10.08
C ASP A 159 6.91 55.04 -10.72
N LEU A 160 6.31 54.19 -9.89
CA LEU A 160 5.43 53.11 -10.33
C LEU A 160 4.12 53.72 -10.83
N LYS A 161 3.94 53.75 -12.15
CA LYS A 161 2.73 54.31 -12.76
C LYS A 161 1.53 53.41 -12.52
N THR A 162 1.63 52.17 -12.99
CA THR A 162 0.58 51.16 -12.92
C THR A 162 1.18 49.76 -12.94
N THR A 163 0.47 48.85 -12.28
CA THR A 163 0.62 47.41 -12.47
C THR A 163 -0.65 46.89 -13.14
N GLU A 164 -0.52 46.39 -14.36
CA GLU A 164 -1.58 45.73 -15.11
C GLU A 164 -1.51 44.23 -14.89
N ILE A 165 -2.66 43.57 -14.71
CA ILE A 165 -2.77 42.12 -14.65
C ILE A 165 -3.72 41.67 -15.75
N SER A 166 -3.24 40.84 -16.67
CA SER A 166 -4.05 40.20 -17.70
C SER A 166 -4.31 38.74 -17.33
N PHE A 167 -5.59 38.41 -17.14
CA PHE A 167 -6.05 37.06 -16.82
C PHE A 167 -7.31 36.75 -17.63
N LEU A 168 -7.27 35.69 -18.44
CA LEU A 168 -8.39 35.26 -19.32
C LEU A 168 -8.98 36.37 -20.20
N GLY A 169 -8.14 37.26 -20.71
CA GLY A 169 -8.55 38.38 -21.56
C GLY A 169 -9.15 39.57 -20.81
N LYS A 170 -9.30 39.48 -19.48
CA LYS A 170 -9.63 40.63 -18.62
C LYS A 170 -8.35 41.29 -18.12
N THR A 171 -8.35 42.62 -18.12
CA THR A 171 -7.26 43.44 -17.56
C THR A 171 -7.70 44.07 -16.25
N TYR A 172 -6.83 43.99 -15.25
CA TYR A 172 -6.97 44.64 -13.95
C TYR A 172 -5.85 45.66 -13.80
N GLU A 173 -6.14 46.80 -13.19
CA GLU A 173 -5.15 47.83 -12.91
C GLU A 173 -5.07 48.09 -11.41
N THR A 174 -3.85 48.14 -10.88
CA THR A 174 -3.56 48.58 -9.52
C THR A 174 -2.36 49.54 -9.55
N LYS A 175 -2.36 50.53 -8.65
CA LYS A 175 -1.21 51.44 -8.50
C LYS A 175 -0.21 50.97 -7.45
N ASP A 176 -0.64 50.14 -6.51
CA ASP A 176 0.15 49.66 -5.39
C ASP A 176 0.20 48.12 -5.46
N LYS A 177 0.15 47.45 -4.30
CA LYS A 177 0.04 46.00 -4.18
C LYS A 177 -1.12 45.45 -5.01
N ILE A 178 -0.93 44.26 -5.57
CA ILE A 178 -2.00 43.55 -6.26
C ILE A 178 -3.07 43.17 -5.23
N ASN A 179 -4.31 43.60 -5.48
CA ASN A 179 -5.47 43.30 -4.63
C ASN A 179 -6.73 43.13 -5.49
N ILE A 180 -6.89 41.93 -6.06
CA ILE A 180 -8.06 41.52 -6.83
C ILE A 180 -8.88 40.58 -5.95
N ASP A 181 -10.17 40.88 -5.79
CA ASP A 181 -11.14 40.02 -5.10
C ASP A 181 -12.50 40.16 -5.78
N GLU A 182 -12.71 39.34 -6.81
CA GLU A 182 -13.96 39.29 -7.58
C GLU A 182 -14.62 37.91 -7.47
N MET A 183 -14.27 37.15 -6.44
CA MET A 183 -14.81 35.81 -6.28
C MET A 183 -16.30 35.85 -5.94
N THR A 184 -17.08 35.12 -6.72
CA THR A 184 -18.53 34.99 -6.55
C THR A 184 -18.88 33.55 -6.23
N TYR A 185 -19.83 33.39 -5.30
CA TYR A 185 -20.31 32.09 -4.85
C TYR A 185 -21.81 31.99 -5.08
N VAL A 186 -22.24 30.88 -5.67
CA VAL A 186 -23.65 30.56 -5.88
C VAL A 186 -24.04 29.50 -4.84
N PRO A 187 -25.17 29.66 -4.13
CA PRO A 187 -25.51 28.78 -3.03
C PRO A 187 -25.57 27.29 -3.41
N LEU A 188 -24.96 26.45 -2.57
CA LEU A 188 -25.09 25.00 -2.62
C LEU A 188 -25.24 24.52 -1.18
N SER A 189 -26.27 23.71 -0.92
CA SER A 189 -26.68 23.34 0.44
C SER A 189 -25.72 22.35 1.07
N SER A 190 -25.41 21.27 0.37
CA SER A 190 -24.50 20.22 0.83
C SER A 190 -24.03 19.30 -0.29
N ILE A 191 -22.99 18.53 0.00
CA ILE A 191 -22.55 17.39 -0.80
C ILE A 191 -22.57 16.13 0.07
N HIS A 192 -23.18 15.05 -0.41
CA HIS A 192 -23.11 13.74 0.24
C HIS A 192 -22.34 12.78 -0.64
N ILE A 193 -21.35 12.10 -0.07
CA ILE A 193 -20.51 11.11 -0.76
C ILE A 193 -20.75 9.77 -0.07
N ASP A 194 -21.51 8.91 -0.73
CA ASP A 194 -21.86 7.59 -0.21
C ASP A 194 -21.07 6.52 -0.96
N THR A 195 -20.33 5.69 -0.24
CA THR A 195 -19.53 4.61 -0.84
C THR A 195 -19.95 3.26 -0.26
N THR A 196 -20.21 2.28 -1.11
CA THR A 196 -20.55 0.91 -0.69
C THR A 196 -19.60 -0.11 -1.32
N SER A 197 -19.24 -1.11 -0.52
CA SER A 197 -18.43 -2.25 -0.95
C SER A 197 -19.34 -3.35 -1.49
N GLN A 198 -19.05 -3.82 -2.69
CA GLN A 198 -19.75 -4.95 -3.29
C GLN A 198 -19.06 -6.27 -2.94
N THR A 199 -19.79 -7.38 -3.07
CA THR A 199 -19.30 -8.76 -2.87
C THR A 199 -18.18 -9.18 -3.82
N SER A 200 -17.83 -8.38 -4.83
CA SER A 200 -16.73 -8.64 -5.76
C SER A 200 -15.46 -7.84 -5.44
N GLY A 201 -15.43 -7.09 -4.34
CA GLY A 201 -14.36 -6.14 -4.02
C GLY A 201 -14.42 -4.84 -4.82
N ARG A 202 -15.40 -4.72 -5.73
CA ARG A 202 -15.77 -3.47 -6.40
C ARG A 202 -16.39 -2.50 -5.41
N LEU A 203 -16.28 -1.22 -5.72
CA LEU A 203 -16.84 -0.13 -4.91
C LEU A 203 -17.84 0.63 -5.75
N THR A 204 -19.02 0.92 -5.20
CA THR A 204 -19.98 1.85 -5.81
C THR A 204 -19.94 3.13 -5.01
N ARG A 205 -19.95 4.27 -5.70
CA ARG A 205 -20.08 5.57 -5.07
C ARG A 205 -21.19 6.37 -5.73
N THR A 206 -21.96 7.04 -4.89
CA THR A 206 -22.94 8.04 -5.27
C THR A 206 -22.53 9.36 -4.64
N ILE A 207 -22.38 10.39 -5.47
CA ILE A 207 -22.13 11.76 -5.04
C ILE A 207 -23.40 12.56 -5.30
N LYS A 208 -23.96 13.14 -4.23
CA LYS A 208 -25.20 13.90 -4.25
C LYS A 208 -24.91 15.36 -3.97
N PHE A 209 -25.32 16.25 -4.87
CA PHE A 209 -25.22 17.69 -4.71
C PHE A 209 -26.61 18.23 -4.42
N ASN A 210 -26.84 18.76 -3.21
CA ASN A 210 -28.11 19.35 -2.83
C ASN A 210 -28.15 20.82 -3.27
N ILE A 211 -28.89 21.10 -4.34
CA ILE A 211 -28.88 22.38 -5.04
C ILE A 211 -30.21 23.12 -4.77
N PRO A 212 -30.14 24.30 -4.10
CA PRO A 212 -31.32 25.14 -3.88
C PRO A 212 -32.02 25.55 -5.17
N GLN A 213 -33.34 25.77 -5.10
CA GLN A 213 -34.13 26.24 -6.24
C GLN A 213 -33.56 27.54 -6.83
N LYS A 214 -33.19 28.49 -5.97
CA LYS A 214 -32.56 29.77 -6.37
C LYS A 214 -31.33 29.57 -7.28
N THR A 215 -30.52 28.55 -7.01
CA THR A 215 -29.32 28.24 -7.78
C THR A 215 -29.66 27.60 -9.13
N LEU A 216 -30.70 26.75 -9.16
CA LEU A 216 -31.20 26.17 -10.40
C LEU A 216 -31.78 27.24 -11.33
N ASP A 217 -32.53 28.20 -10.78
CA ASP A 217 -33.12 29.31 -11.54
C ASP A 217 -32.04 30.16 -12.22
N GLN A 218 -30.89 30.35 -11.55
CA GLN A 218 -29.77 31.14 -12.07
C GLN A 218 -28.88 30.36 -13.05
N ASN A 219 -28.58 29.09 -12.75
CA ASN A 219 -27.45 28.37 -13.36
C ASN A 219 -27.78 26.98 -13.91
N SER A 220 -29.05 26.57 -14.02
CA SER A 220 -29.44 25.20 -14.44
C SER A 220 -28.73 24.70 -15.70
N GLY A 221 -28.65 25.51 -16.76
CA GLY A 221 -27.96 25.16 -18.00
C GLY A 221 -26.46 24.94 -17.81
N LYS A 222 -25.79 25.82 -17.04
CA LYS A 222 -24.36 25.71 -16.72
C LYS A 222 -24.08 24.47 -15.86
N ILE A 223 -24.93 24.17 -14.87
CA ILE A 223 -24.81 22.98 -14.04
C ILE A 223 -24.92 21.72 -14.91
N ARG A 224 -25.90 21.63 -15.80
CA ARG A 224 -26.04 20.49 -16.71
C ARG A 224 -24.82 20.30 -17.61
N SER A 225 -24.30 21.39 -18.18
CA SER A 225 -23.10 21.35 -19.02
C SER A 225 -21.87 20.90 -18.23
N TYR A 226 -21.69 21.42 -17.01
CA TYR A 226 -20.57 21.09 -16.13
C TYR A 226 -20.48 19.59 -15.81
N PHE A 227 -21.63 18.93 -15.61
CA PHE A 227 -21.69 17.50 -15.32
C PHE A 227 -21.92 16.59 -16.54
N SER A 228 -21.94 17.13 -17.76
CA SER A 228 -22.31 16.39 -18.99
C SER A 228 -21.45 15.16 -19.31
N GLY A 229 -20.21 15.09 -18.78
CA GLY A 229 -19.34 13.92 -18.88
C GLY A 229 -19.68 12.78 -17.91
N ASN A 230 -20.72 12.93 -17.08
CA ASN A 230 -21.12 11.97 -16.06
C ASN A 230 -22.55 11.48 -16.32
N ASP A 231 -22.83 10.24 -15.90
CA ASP A 231 -24.19 9.76 -15.81
C ASP A 231 -24.87 10.38 -14.58
N ILE A 232 -25.87 11.25 -14.82
CA ILE A 232 -26.51 12.05 -13.78
C ILE A 232 -28.00 11.77 -13.69
N THR A 233 -28.52 11.70 -12.47
CA THR A 233 -29.95 11.68 -12.17
C THR A 233 -30.33 12.85 -11.28
N TRP A 234 -31.62 13.19 -11.24
CA TRP A 234 -32.14 14.30 -10.47
C TRP A 234 -33.27 13.82 -9.56
N GLU A 235 -33.22 14.18 -8.29
CA GLU A 235 -34.27 13.95 -7.30
C GLU A 235 -34.87 15.29 -6.88
N ASN A 236 -36.20 15.40 -6.84
CA ASN A 236 -36.87 16.62 -6.39
C ASN A 236 -36.86 16.72 -4.85
N THR A 237 -36.73 17.94 -4.33
CA THR A 237 -36.84 18.22 -2.90
C THR A 237 -37.80 19.39 -2.67
N SER A 238 -38.11 19.71 -1.41
CA SER A 238 -38.94 20.86 -1.06
C SER A 238 -38.33 22.22 -1.41
N ASP A 239 -37.00 22.32 -1.55
CA ASP A 239 -36.27 23.58 -1.75
C ASP A 239 -35.28 23.49 -2.94
N GLY A 240 -35.62 22.73 -3.98
CA GLY A 240 -34.77 22.56 -5.17
C GLY A 240 -34.59 21.10 -5.56
N LYS A 241 -33.38 20.70 -5.95
CA LYS A 241 -33.10 19.34 -6.44
C LYS A 241 -31.78 18.79 -5.95
N ILE A 242 -31.70 17.47 -5.86
CA ILE A 242 -30.45 16.75 -5.66
C ILE A 242 -29.97 16.23 -7.02
N LEU A 243 -28.77 16.62 -7.43
CA LEU A 243 -28.06 16.01 -8.56
C LEU A 243 -27.26 14.82 -8.04
N CYS A 244 -27.53 13.63 -8.56
CA CYS A 244 -26.88 12.39 -8.18
C CYS A 244 -25.94 11.94 -9.30
N VAL A 245 -24.68 11.66 -8.98
CA VAL A 245 -23.71 11.01 -9.87
C VAL A 245 -23.34 9.67 -9.25
N SER A 246 -23.62 8.56 -9.94
CA SER A 246 -23.33 7.21 -9.44
C SER A 246 -22.39 6.47 -10.37
N PHE A 247 -21.36 5.83 -9.81
CA PHE A 247 -20.43 5.03 -10.59
C PHE A 247 -19.87 3.86 -9.78
N THR A 248 -19.40 2.84 -10.50
CA THR A 248 -18.72 1.69 -9.91
C THR A 248 -17.25 1.68 -10.32
N ALA A 249 -16.37 1.34 -9.39
CA ALA A 249 -14.93 1.24 -9.57
C ALA A 249 -14.42 -0.17 -9.21
N HIS A 250 -13.33 -0.58 -9.84
CA HIS A 250 -12.71 -1.89 -9.59
C HIS A 250 -11.91 -1.94 -8.29
N ASN A 251 -11.41 -0.79 -7.85
CA ASN A 251 -10.66 -0.62 -6.62
C ASN A 251 -10.75 0.84 -6.15
N PHE A 252 -10.16 1.14 -5.00
CA PHE A 252 -10.24 2.48 -4.42
C PHE A 252 -9.47 3.56 -5.19
N SER A 253 -8.38 3.20 -5.87
CA SER A 253 -7.62 4.17 -6.68
C SER A 253 -8.43 4.63 -7.89
N ASP A 254 -9.11 3.69 -8.56
CA ASP A 254 -10.07 3.96 -9.64
C ASP A 254 -11.26 4.79 -9.12
N LEU A 255 -11.78 4.45 -7.94
CA LEU A 255 -12.85 5.22 -7.28
C LEU A 255 -12.47 6.68 -7.07
N ALA A 256 -11.28 6.93 -6.51
CA ALA A 256 -10.79 8.28 -6.24
C ALA A 256 -10.52 9.06 -7.55
N GLN A 257 -10.06 8.39 -8.60
CA GLN A 257 -9.90 9.02 -9.93
C GLN A 257 -11.25 9.47 -10.50
N LYS A 258 -12.29 8.64 -10.41
CA LYS A 258 -13.65 9.00 -10.83
C LYS A 258 -14.23 10.12 -9.97
N THR A 259 -14.01 10.09 -8.66
CA THR A 259 -14.38 11.20 -7.76
C THR A 259 -13.69 12.50 -8.13
N ARG A 260 -12.38 12.48 -8.47
CA ARG A 260 -11.66 13.64 -8.99
C ARG A 260 -12.32 14.22 -10.23
N ALA A 261 -12.78 13.38 -11.16
CA ALA A 261 -13.47 13.83 -12.37
C ALA A 261 -14.80 14.52 -12.03
N VAL A 262 -15.61 13.92 -11.16
CA VAL A 262 -16.90 14.49 -10.71
C VAL A 262 -16.72 15.80 -9.93
N LEU A 263 -15.65 15.90 -9.12
CA LEU A 263 -15.38 17.11 -8.34
C LEU A 263 -14.58 18.17 -9.13
N HIS A 264 -14.10 17.84 -10.34
CA HIS A 264 -13.23 18.67 -11.18
C HIS A 264 -12.00 19.22 -10.43
N SER A 265 -11.49 18.49 -9.44
CA SER A 265 -10.32 18.92 -8.65
C SER A 265 -9.17 17.92 -8.72
N LYS A 266 -8.02 18.38 -9.23
CA LYS A 266 -6.77 17.61 -9.25
C LYS A 266 -6.27 17.24 -7.84
N ASN A 267 -6.66 17.98 -6.82
CA ASN A 267 -6.29 17.74 -5.43
C ASN A 267 -7.13 16.64 -4.78
N SER A 268 -8.21 16.19 -5.42
CA SER A 268 -8.91 14.97 -4.99
C SER A 268 -8.10 13.74 -5.40
N PHE A 269 -7.67 12.92 -4.44
CA PHE A 269 -6.90 11.70 -4.70
C PHE A 269 -7.08 10.70 -3.56
N GLY A 270 -6.86 9.42 -3.84
CA GLY A 270 -7.04 8.36 -2.86
C GLY A 270 -6.04 7.24 -3.01
N THR A 271 -5.62 6.70 -1.88
CA THR A 271 -4.74 5.53 -1.77
C THR A 271 -5.30 4.54 -0.77
N TYR A 272 -4.87 3.29 -0.88
CA TYR A 272 -5.27 2.25 0.04
C TYR A 272 -4.17 1.21 0.22
N SER A 273 -4.15 0.61 1.41
CA SER A 273 -3.27 -0.51 1.74
C SER A 273 -4.11 -1.67 2.25
N SER A 274 -3.62 -2.90 2.07
CA SER A 274 -4.27 -4.10 2.59
C SER A 274 -3.25 -4.94 3.35
N THR A 275 -3.70 -5.52 4.46
CA THR A 275 -2.91 -6.43 5.31
C THR A 275 -3.80 -7.57 5.76
N CYS A 276 -3.23 -8.76 5.93
CA CYS A 276 -3.99 -9.86 6.52
C CYS A 276 -4.03 -9.73 8.05
N SER A 277 -5.13 -10.18 8.64
CA SER A 277 -5.24 -10.30 10.08
C SER A 277 -4.26 -11.35 10.60
N LYS A 278 -3.71 -11.12 11.80
CA LYS A 278 -2.87 -12.10 12.50
C LYS A 278 -3.65 -13.35 12.91
N ASP A 279 -4.97 -13.25 13.04
CA ASP A 279 -5.82 -14.34 13.55
C ASP A 279 -6.43 -15.18 12.43
N ASN A 280 -6.52 -14.61 11.22
CA ASN A 280 -7.13 -15.25 10.07
C ASN A 280 -6.45 -14.72 8.80
N PRO A 281 -5.65 -15.54 8.08
CA PRO A 281 -4.93 -15.11 6.89
C PRO A 281 -5.86 -14.74 5.73
N PHE A 282 -7.13 -15.18 5.78
CA PHE A 282 -8.17 -14.86 4.81
C PHE A 282 -8.99 -13.60 5.17
N LYS A 283 -8.78 -13.00 6.35
CA LYS A 283 -9.38 -11.72 6.71
C LYS A 283 -8.41 -10.60 6.40
N LEU A 284 -8.72 -9.78 5.41
CA LEU A 284 -7.93 -8.60 5.05
C LEU A 284 -8.50 -7.34 5.71
N LYS A 285 -7.62 -6.59 6.39
CA LYS A 285 -7.88 -5.21 6.81
C LYS A 285 -7.43 -4.28 5.69
N ILE A 286 -8.30 -3.36 5.29
CA ILE A 286 -8.04 -2.37 4.26
C ILE A 286 -8.05 -1.00 4.92
N ASN A 287 -6.97 -0.23 4.78
CA ASN A 287 -6.91 1.14 5.24
C ASN A 287 -6.94 2.07 4.03
N TYR A 288 -7.83 3.06 4.07
CA TYR A 288 -8.06 4.03 3.02
C TYR A 288 -7.62 5.41 3.49
N LYS A 289 -7.05 6.16 2.54
CA LYS A 289 -6.65 7.55 2.71
C LYS A 289 -7.11 8.31 1.48
N GLU A 290 -8.02 9.25 1.63
CA GLU A 290 -8.59 10.02 0.52
C GLU A 290 -8.62 11.52 0.83
N SER A 291 -8.03 12.33 -0.04
CA SER A 291 -8.24 13.78 -0.05
C SER A 291 -9.44 14.10 -0.91
N ILE A 292 -10.40 14.82 -0.34
CA ILE A 292 -11.59 15.33 -1.01
C ILE A 292 -11.46 16.85 -1.08
N ASP A 293 -11.38 17.38 -2.30
CA ASP A 293 -11.35 18.83 -2.57
C ASP A 293 -12.62 19.24 -3.30
N VAL A 294 -13.42 20.08 -2.64
CA VAL A 294 -14.69 20.61 -3.10
C VAL A 294 -14.61 22.11 -3.40
N SER A 295 -13.41 22.64 -3.67
CA SER A 295 -13.16 24.06 -3.98
C SER A 295 -13.98 24.61 -5.16
N ASN A 296 -14.46 23.74 -6.05
CA ASN A 296 -15.35 24.13 -7.15
C ASN A 296 -16.83 24.22 -6.76
N PHE A 297 -17.17 23.98 -5.49
CA PHE A 297 -18.56 23.87 -4.97
C PHE A 297 -18.78 24.67 -3.69
N LEU A 298 -17.91 25.64 -3.41
CA LEU A 298 -17.97 26.41 -2.18
C LEU A 298 -19.21 27.29 -2.11
N SER A 299 -19.79 27.40 -0.92
CA SER A 299 -20.85 28.37 -0.63
C SER A 299 -20.37 29.38 0.42
N ASN A 300 -21.19 30.40 0.72
CA ASN A 300 -20.87 31.55 1.59
C ASN A 300 -19.82 31.24 2.67
N LYS A 301 -18.68 31.96 2.61
CA LYS A 301 -17.46 31.81 3.44
C LYS A 301 -16.46 30.72 3.00
N GLY A 302 -16.48 30.30 1.73
CA GLY A 302 -15.41 29.50 1.14
C GLY A 302 -15.35 28.05 1.64
N SER A 303 -16.46 27.50 2.13
CA SER A 303 -16.59 26.10 2.54
C SER A 303 -18.01 25.59 2.29
N ILE A 304 -18.21 24.28 2.24
CA ILE A 304 -19.52 23.66 2.07
C ILE A 304 -19.72 22.48 3.03
N PRO A 305 -20.93 22.24 3.57
CA PRO A 305 -21.24 21.02 4.30
C PRO A 305 -21.04 19.76 3.44
N VAL A 306 -20.24 18.83 3.93
CA VAL A 306 -20.01 17.52 3.31
C VAL A 306 -20.29 16.41 4.31
N THR A 307 -21.05 15.40 3.90
CA THR A 307 -21.20 14.13 4.60
C THR A 307 -20.54 13.04 3.76
N TYR A 308 -19.66 12.27 4.38
CA TYR A 308 -19.02 11.12 3.74
C TYR A 308 -19.40 9.85 4.49
N THR A 309 -19.96 8.88 3.78
CA THR A 309 -20.33 7.57 4.33
C THR A 309 -19.62 6.43 3.59
N PHE A 310 -19.35 5.37 4.34
CA PHE A 310 -18.80 4.12 3.80
C PHE A 310 -19.54 2.92 4.40
N ASN A 311 -20.16 2.10 3.56
CA ASN A 311 -21.06 1.01 3.96
C ASN A 311 -22.08 1.49 5.00
N GLU A 312 -22.82 2.54 4.68
CA GLU A 312 -23.87 3.17 5.53
C GLU A 312 -23.36 3.81 6.82
N LYS A 313 -22.08 3.65 7.16
CA LYS A 313 -21.47 4.29 8.32
C LYS A 313 -20.96 5.69 7.96
N GLN A 314 -21.39 6.70 8.72
CA GLN A 314 -20.81 8.04 8.61
C GLN A 314 -19.34 8.02 9.05
N ILE A 315 -18.45 8.41 8.13
CA ILE A 315 -17.02 8.56 8.38
C ILE A 315 -16.67 10.01 8.71
N PHE A 316 -17.34 10.96 8.05
CA PHE A 316 -17.12 12.38 8.23
C PHE A 316 -18.40 13.18 8.01
N HIS A 317 -18.58 14.24 8.78
CA HIS A 317 -19.59 15.27 8.57
C HIS A 317 -19.02 16.62 9.02
N GLY A 318 -19.06 17.64 8.17
CA GLY A 318 -18.57 18.98 8.51
C GLY A 318 -18.47 19.91 7.31
N LYS A 319 -18.13 21.19 7.55
CA LYS A 319 -17.88 22.17 6.48
C LYS A 319 -16.43 22.12 6.03
N ILE A 320 -16.19 21.92 4.74
CA ILE A 320 -14.83 21.79 4.19
C ILE A 320 -14.67 22.59 2.89
N LYS A 321 -13.43 22.97 2.61
CA LYS A 321 -12.95 23.30 1.26
C LYS A 321 -12.19 22.10 0.70
N GLU A 322 -11.26 21.59 1.50
CA GLU A 322 -10.54 20.35 1.27
C GLU A 322 -10.45 19.57 2.59
N LYS A 323 -10.45 18.24 2.53
CA LYS A 323 -10.26 17.38 3.69
C LYS A 323 -9.64 16.05 3.32
N GLU A 324 -8.59 15.67 4.04
CA GLU A 324 -8.10 14.30 4.09
C GLU A 324 -8.95 13.47 5.07
N ILE A 325 -9.47 12.35 4.57
CA ILE A 325 -10.30 11.39 5.28
C ILE A 325 -9.56 10.05 5.33
N ASN A 326 -9.42 9.51 6.55
CA ASN A 326 -8.82 8.21 6.81
C ASN A 326 -9.86 7.28 7.42
N PHE A 327 -10.01 6.09 6.87
CA PHE A 327 -10.94 5.08 7.39
C PHE A 327 -10.47 3.67 7.04
N ALA A 328 -11.08 2.67 7.66
CA ALA A 328 -10.72 1.28 7.45
C ALA A 328 -11.95 0.41 7.25
N SER A 329 -11.77 -0.67 6.49
CA SER A 329 -12.75 -1.74 6.35
C SER A 329 -12.06 -3.10 6.52
N SER A 330 -12.85 -4.16 6.52
CA SER A 330 -12.32 -5.51 6.43
C SER A 330 -13.15 -6.35 5.49
N ILE A 331 -12.49 -7.24 4.76
CA ILE A 331 -13.13 -8.27 3.94
C ILE A 331 -12.55 -9.63 4.34
N THR A 332 -13.42 -10.61 4.53
CA THR A 332 -13.01 -11.99 4.79
C THR A 332 -13.28 -12.80 3.53
N GLN A 333 -12.25 -13.41 2.96
CA GLN A 333 -12.38 -14.34 1.84
C GLN A 333 -12.83 -15.71 2.38
N PRO A 334 -14.10 -16.12 2.21
CA PRO A 334 -14.58 -17.40 2.75
C PRO A 334 -13.89 -18.57 2.03
N ILE A 335 -13.60 -19.63 2.77
CA ILE A 335 -13.07 -20.89 2.22
C ILE A 335 -14.27 -21.80 1.98
N THR A 336 -14.36 -22.43 0.81
CA THR A 336 -15.50 -23.31 0.49
C THR A 336 -15.14 -24.78 0.56
N LYS A 337 -13.87 -25.12 0.30
CA LYS A 337 -13.39 -26.51 0.36
C LYS A 337 -11.93 -26.57 0.81
N TYR A 338 -11.55 -27.61 1.53
CA TYR A 338 -10.14 -27.94 1.78
C TYR A 338 -9.79 -29.39 1.41
N GLU A 339 -8.54 -29.59 1.05
CA GLU A 339 -7.90 -30.91 0.95
C GLU A 339 -6.57 -30.84 1.71
N ILE A 340 -6.39 -31.71 2.70
CA ILE A 340 -5.16 -31.79 3.48
C ILE A 340 -4.66 -33.23 3.40
N ALA A 341 -3.48 -33.41 2.83
CA ALA A 341 -2.81 -34.70 2.75
C ALA A 341 -1.56 -34.68 3.63
N SER A 342 -1.44 -35.65 4.55
CA SER A 342 -0.32 -35.78 5.47
C SER A 342 0.37 -37.13 5.28
N VAL A 343 1.69 -37.11 5.13
CA VAL A 343 2.56 -38.29 5.08
C VAL A 343 3.41 -38.35 6.34
N TRP A 344 3.24 -39.42 7.09
CA TRP A 344 3.95 -39.73 8.31
C TRP A 344 5.10 -40.71 8.07
N ASN A 345 6.26 -40.40 8.64
CA ASN A 345 7.40 -41.32 8.73
C ASN A 345 7.90 -41.42 10.17
N THR A 346 8.34 -40.29 10.74
CA THR A 346 8.84 -40.19 12.13
C THR A 346 8.51 -38.80 12.69
N PRO A 347 8.68 -38.53 14.00
CA PRO A 347 8.51 -37.17 14.52
C PRO A 347 9.44 -36.12 13.90
N LYS A 348 10.52 -36.54 13.23
CA LYS A 348 11.46 -35.67 12.53
C LYS A 348 11.14 -35.50 11.04
N ASP A 349 10.20 -36.28 10.49
CA ASP A 349 9.80 -36.26 9.08
C ASP A 349 8.27 -36.43 8.98
N ILE A 350 7.59 -35.28 8.95
CA ILE A 350 6.19 -35.15 8.53
C ILE A 350 6.16 -34.28 7.26
N ARG A 351 5.34 -34.68 6.30
CA ARG A 351 5.13 -33.94 5.06
C ARG A 351 3.65 -33.70 4.89
N ARG A 352 3.26 -32.49 4.49
CA ARG A 352 1.86 -32.12 4.31
C ARG A 352 1.68 -31.32 3.04
N LYS A 353 0.58 -31.57 2.33
CA LYS A 353 0.06 -30.66 1.31
C LYS A 353 -1.29 -30.13 1.79
N VAL A 354 -1.44 -28.81 1.76
CA VAL A 354 -2.70 -28.14 2.11
C VAL A 354 -3.18 -27.42 0.88
N SER A 355 -4.44 -27.63 0.53
CA SER A 355 -5.12 -26.94 -0.57
C SER A 355 -6.44 -26.37 -0.07
N LEU A 356 -6.64 -25.06 -0.24
CA LEU A 356 -7.79 -24.30 0.21
C LEU A 356 -8.45 -23.66 -1.01
N SER A 357 -9.70 -24.01 -1.28
CA SER A 357 -10.45 -23.51 -2.42
C SER A 357 -11.52 -22.52 -1.97
N PHE A 358 -11.72 -21.48 -2.78
CA PHE A 358 -12.68 -20.41 -2.49
C PHE A 358 -13.16 -19.71 -3.76
N LYS A 359 -14.39 -19.17 -3.73
CA LYS A 359 -14.86 -18.24 -4.75
C LYS A 359 -14.26 -16.86 -4.50
N LYS A 360 -13.44 -16.37 -5.43
CA LYS A 360 -12.69 -15.11 -5.30
C LYS A 360 -13.65 -13.91 -5.22
N ILE A 361 -13.59 -13.21 -4.08
CA ILE A 361 -14.28 -11.94 -3.83
C ILE A 361 -13.33 -10.76 -3.59
N ILE A 362 -12.03 -11.05 -3.57
CA ILE A 362 -10.95 -10.08 -3.39
C ILE A 362 -10.26 -9.78 -4.73
N THR A 363 -9.64 -8.60 -4.83
CA THR A 363 -8.86 -8.21 -6.01
C THR A 363 -7.59 -9.05 -6.19
N ASP A 364 -6.98 -9.08 -7.38
CA ASP A 364 -5.71 -9.78 -7.61
C ASP A 364 -4.56 -9.27 -6.74
N ARG A 365 -4.54 -7.95 -6.47
CA ARG A 365 -3.58 -7.35 -5.55
C ARG A 365 -3.73 -7.88 -4.12
N GLN A 366 -4.97 -8.02 -3.65
CA GLN A 366 -5.27 -8.58 -2.33
C GLN A 366 -4.97 -10.08 -2.26
N LEU A 367 -5.25 -10.82 -3.33
CA LEU A 367 -4.90 -12.24 -3.45
C LEU A 367 -3.38 -12.46 -3.37
N ALA A 368 -2.59 -11.58 -4.00
CA ALA A 368 -1.14 -11.61 -3.88
C ALA A 368 -0.65 -11.33 -2.44
N ILE A 369 -1.31 -10.43 -1.71
CA ILE A 369 -1.01 -10.15 -0.29
C ILE A 369 -1.34 -11.38 0.57
N LEU A 370 -2.49 -12.01 0.33
CA LEU A 370 -2.90 -13.24 0.99
C LEU A 370 -1.89 -14.37 0.75
N LYS A 371 -1.49 -14.60 -0.51
CA LYS A 371 -0.46 -15.59 -0.87
C LYS A 371 0.84 -15.39 -0.07
N LYS A 372 1.30 -14.15 0.07
CA LYS A 372 2.55 -13.81 0.78
C LYS A 372 2.52 -14.11 2.28
N GLN A 373 1.34 -14.31 2.88
CA GLN A 373 1.25 -14.70 4.30
C GLN A 373 1.69 -16.15 4.53
N PHE A 374 1.51 -17.02 3.54
CA PHE A 374 1.87 -18.43 3.64
C PHE A 374 3.38 -18.57 3.45
N LYS A 375 4.12 -18.41 4.55
CA LYS A 375 5.58 -18.53 4.60
C LYS A 375 6.00 -19.10 5.95
N GLY A 376 7.12 -19.79 5.98
CA GLY A 376 7.67 -20.46 7.17
C GLY A 376 8.91 -21.24 6.79
N ASN A 377 9.65 -21.73 7.77
CA ASN A 377 10.87 -22.52 7.53
C ASN A 377 10.55 -23.89 6.90
N THR A 378 9.37 -24.42 7.18
CA THR A 378 8.89 -25.70 6.70
C THR A 378 7.96 -25.57 5.48
N ILE A 379 7.53 -24.35 5.12
CA ILE A 379 6.54 -24.09 4.06
C ILE A 379 7.23 -23.78 2.73
N SER A 380 6.82 -24.47 1.67
CA SER A 380 7.31 -24.32 0.30
C SER A 380 6.19 -24.47 -0.73
N ASN A 381 6.50 -24.24 -2.01
CA ASN A 381 5.60 -24.47 -3.15
C ASN A 381 4.21 -23.81 -3.00
N VAL A 382 4.20 -22.55 -2.56
CA VAL A 382 2.96 -21.78 -2.40
C VAL A 382 2.43 -21.36 -3.77
N THR A 383 1.29 -21.93 -4.17
CA THR A 383 0.65 -21.69 -5.46
C THR A 383 -0.75 -21.15 -5.30
N VAL A 384 -1.18 -20.36 -6.27
CA VAL A 384 -2.55 -19.88 -6.40
C VAL A 384 -2.97 -20.14 -7.84
N SER A 385 -4.02 -20.93 -8.05
CA SER A 385 -4.50 -21.33 -9.38
C SER A 385 -6.01 -21.14 -9.50
N GLY A 386 -6.49 -20.87 -10.71
CA GLY A 386 -7.92 -20.62 -10.99
C GLY A 386 -8.25 -19.12 -11.12
N LYS A 387 -9.44 -18.82 -11.65
CA LYS A 387 -9.92 -17.44 -11.90
C LYS A 387 -11.05 -17.04 -10.95
N GLN A 388 -12.22 -17.68 -11.09
CA GLN A 388 -13.38 -17.42 -10.24
C GLN A 388 -13.34 -18.28 -8.97
N THR A 389 -13.19 -19.59 -9.15
CA THR A 389 -12.81 -20.49 -8.06
C THR A 389 -11.30 -20.56 -8.05
N VAL A 390 -10.71 -20.18 -6.93
CA VAL A 390 -9.27 -20.12 -6.71
C VAL A 390 -8.90 -21.18 -5.70
N THR A 391 -7.81 -21.89 -5.95
CA THR A 391 -7.18 -22.81 -5.01
C THR A 391 -5.82 -22.25 -4.60
N LEU A 392 -5.65 -22.00 -3.31
CA LEU A 392 -4.36 -21.73 -2.69
C LEU A 392 -3.81 -23.04 -2.13
N SER A 393 -2.60 -23.42 -2.54
CA SER A 393 -1.94 -24.63 -2.04
C SER A 393 -0.53 -24.32 -1.55
N PHE A 394 -0.07 -25.10 -0.57
CA PHE A 394 1.33 -25.09 -0.13
C PHE A 394 1.75 -26.48 0.38
N ILE A 395 3.05 -26.73 0.38
CA ILE A 395 3.66 -27.95 0.91
C ILE A 395 4.42 -27.61 2.19
N GLN A 396 4.35 -28.48 3.17
CA GLN A 396 5.07 -28.42 4.42
C GLN A 396 5.94 -29.66 4.60
N LYS A 397 7.21 -29.51 4.99
CA LYS A 397 8.12 -30.63 5.27
C LYS A 397 9.07 -30.28 6.41
N GLY A 398 9.25 -31.19 7.36
CA GLY A 398 10.18 -31.02 8.48
C GLY A 398 9.83 -31.88 9.68
N SER A 399 10.33 -31.48 10.85
CA SER A 399 9.94 -32.10 12.13
C SER A 399 8.50 -31.70 12.50
N VAL A 400 7.84 -32.52 13.32
CA VAL A 400 6.50 -32.22 13.85
C VAL A 400 6.49 -30.89 14.59
N THR A 401 7.53 -30.60 15.38
CA THR A 401 7.65 -29.35 16.14
C THR A 401 7.80 -28.13 15.25
N ASP A 402 8.66 -28.20 14.23
CA ASP A 402 8.87 -27.09 13.29
C ASP A 402 7.62 -26.87 12.43
N CYS A 403 7.00 -27.96 11.99
CA CYS A 403 5.77 -27.89 11.22
C CYS A 403 4.61 -27.30 12.04
N ASN A 404 4.50 -27.68 13.31
CA ASN A 404 3.53 -27.09 14.24
C ASN A 404 3.72 -25.58 14.37
N LYS A 405 4.97 -25.13 14.54
CA LYS A 405 5.31 -23.71 14.71
C LYS A 405 4.82 -22.86 13.54
N ASP A 406 5.11 -23.28 12.31
CA ASP A 406 4.71 -22.53 11.11
C ASP A 406 3.18 -22.62 10.85
N PHE A 407 2.57 -23.80 11.04
CA PHE A 407 1.16 -24.00 10.74
C PHE A 407 0.24 -23.29 11.76
N SER A 408 0.55 -23.36 13.06
CA SER A 408 -0.23 -22.69 14.11
C SER A 408 -0.11 -21.16 14.07
N ALA A 409 0.96 -20.63 13.46
CA ALA A 409 1.10 -19.20 13.18
C ALA A 409 0.14 -18.72 12.08
N LEU A 410 -0.22 -19.59 11.12
CA LEU A 410 -1.22 -19.30 10.08
C LEU A 410 -2.64 -19.56 10.57
N PHE A 411 -2.84 -20.65 11.32
CA PHE A 411 -4.14 -21.13 11.74
C PHE A 411 -4.16 -21.31 13.26
N LYS A 412 -4.56 -20.24 13.96
CA LYS A 412 -4.65 -20.22 15.41
C LYS A 412 -5.48 -21.40 15.93
N ASN A 413 -5.09 -21.94 17.08
CA ASN A 413 -5.69 -23.10 17.74
C ASN A 413 -5.49 -24.45 17.03
N SER A 414 -4.84 -24.47 15.86
CA SER A 414 -4.29 -25.69 15.29
C SER A 414 -3.05 -26.12 16.07
N SER A 415 -2.80 -27.42 16.17
CA SER A 415 -1.61 -27.95 16.80
C SER A 415 -1.21 -29.30 16.22
N MET A 416 0.09 -29.59 16.24
CA MET A 416 0.63 -30.88 15.84
C MET A 416 1.61 -31.35 16.93
N ASN A 417 1.43 -32.59 17.39
CA ASN A 417 2.21 -33.18 18.47
C ASN A 417 2.57 -34.62 18.12
N ALA A 418 3.78 -35.04 18.49
CA ALA A 418 4.20 -36.42 18.44
C ALA A 418 4.87 -36.78 19.76
N LYS A 419 4.49 -37.94 20.33
CA LYS A 419 5.11 -38.50 21.53
C LYS A 419 5.61 -39.89 21.23
N GLU A 420 6.82 -40.17 21.64
CA GLU A 420 7.40 -41.51 21.56
C GLU A 420 7.50 -42.09 22.96
N HIS A 421 6.96 -43.28 23.16
CA HIS A 421 7.05 -44.02 24.39
C HIS A 421 7.71 -45.36 24.12
N PHE A 422 8.78 -45.66 24.85
CA PHE A 422 9.45 -46.95 24.77
C PHE A 422 8.95 -47.86 25.89
N SER A 423 8.48 -49.05 25.54
CA SER A 423 8.18 -50.11 26.50
C SER A 423 9.21 -51.23 26.37
N LEU A 424 9.73 -51.69 27.51
CA LEU A 424 10.66 -52.82 27.62
C LEU A 424 10.09 -54.11 27.02
N THR A 425 8.76 -54.29 27.01
CA THR A 425 8.09 -55.52 26.55
C THR A 425 7.29 -55.34 25.25
N GLY A 426 7.02 -54.08 24.86
CA GLY A 426 6.15 -53.74 23.72
C GLY A 426 6.84 -53.03 22.57
N GLY A 427 8.14 -52.74 22.68
CA GLY A 427 8.86 -51.91 21.72
C GLY A 427 8.43 -50.43 21.80
N LYS A 428 8.70 -49.69 20.72
CA LYS A 428 8.34 -48.27 20.59
C LYS A 428 6.88 -48.10 20.18
N LYS A 429 6.16 -47.26 20.91
CA LYS A 429 4.84 -46.72 20.59
C LYS A 429 4.97 -45.25 20.23
N VAL A 430 4.22 -44.81 19.22
CA VAL A 430 4.21 -43.42 18.78
C VAL A 430 2.77 -42.93 18.70
N ASP A 431 2.49 -41.85 19.42
CA ASP A 431 1.21 -41.15 19.36
C ASP A 431 1.43 -39.83 18.62
N PHE A 432 0.82 -39.70 17.44
CA PHE A 432 0.83 -38.47 16.67
C PHE A 432 -0.57 -37.87 16.66
N SER A 433 -0.67 -36.57 16.87
CA SER A 433 -1.92 -35.83 16.84
C SER A 433 -1.79 -34.58 16.00
N ASP A 434 -2.79 -34.35 15.16
CA ASP A 434 -2.89 -33.24 14.23
C ASP A 434 -4.26 -32.59 14.35
N LYS A 435 -4.32 -31.50 15.13
CA LYS A 435 -5.49 -30.66 15.30
C LYS A 435 -5.46 -29.55 14.26
N ILE A 436 -6.49 -29.48 13.43
CA ILE A 436 -6.64 -28.48 12.37
C ILE A 436 -7.86 -27.63 12.67
N VAL A 437 -7.66 -26.32 12.75
CA VAL A 437 -8.70 -25.32 12.95
C VAL A 437 -8.58 -24.26 11.84
N LEU A 438 -9.42 -24.38 10.82
CA LEU A 438 -9.51 -23.42 9.72
C LEU A 438 -10.49 -22.28 10.09
N PRO A 439 -10.36 -21.09 9.49
CA PRO A 439 -11.28 -19.99 9.75
C PRO A 439 -12.72 -20.36 9.41
N SER A 440 -13.68 -19.90 10.24
CA SER A 440 -15.10 -20.07 9.97
C SER A 440 -15.54 -19.21 8.78
N ASN A 441 -16.53 -19.71 8.04
CA ASN A 441 -17.21 -18.92 7.02
C ASN A 441 -18.17 -17.92 7.68
N VAL A 442 -18.26 -16.72 7.11
CA VAL A 442 -19.09 -15.62 7.65
C VAL A 442 -20.60 -15.93 7.59
N ASN A 443 -20.99 -16.90 6.76
CA ASN A 443 -22.38 -17.29 6.53
C ASN A 443 -22.78 -18.60 7.23
N ASP A 444 -21.94 -19.14 8.13
CA ASP A 444 -22.10 -20.46 8.75
C ASP A 444 -22.27 -21.62 7.74
N GLU A 445 -21.91 -21.41 6.47
CA GLU A 445 -21.89 -22.46 5.45
C GLU A 445 -20.87 -23.54 5.83
N GLU A 446 -21.35 -24.78 5.91
CA GLU A 446 -20.58 -25.94 6.34
C GLU A 446 -19.43 -26.20 5.36
N LEU A 447 -18.19 -26.14 5.88
CA LEU A 447 -16.99 -26.31 5.06
C LEU A 447 -16.84 -27.78 4.66
N SER A 448 -16.73 -28.06 3.36
CA SER A 448 -16.44 -29.41 2.86
C SER A 448 -14.94 -29.69 2.92
N GLY A 449 -14.58 -30.82 3.51
CA GLY A 449 -13.20 -31.20 3.77
C GLY A 449 -12.84 -32.56 3.19
N HIS A 450 -11.56 -32.71 2.87
CA HIS A 450 -10.97 -33.99 2.55
C HIS A 450 -9.64 -34.10 3.30
N TYR A 451 -9.47 -35.15 4.11
CA TYR A 451 -8.24 -35.40 4.86
C TYR A 451 -7.68 -36.77 4.52
N ILE A 452 -6.46 -36.79 4.00
CA ILE A 452 -5.75 -38.02 3.63
C ILE A 452 -4.55 -38.17 4.56
N PHE A 453 -4.43 -39.32 5.21
CA PHE A 453 -3.27 -39.66 6.02
C PHE A 453 -2.61 -40.91 5.46
N ALA A 454 -1.30 -40.85 5.19
CA ALA A 454 -0.50 -41.99 4.78
C ALA A 454 0.68 -42.20 5.72
N SER A 455 0.96 -43.44 6.09
CA SER A 455 2.19 -43.84 6.78
C SER A 455 3.14 -44.51 5.79
N ILE A 456 4.39 -44.05 5.74
CA ILE A 456 5.49 -44.68 4.98
C ILE A 456 6.49 -45.40 5.90
N ASN A 457 6.18 -45.53 7.20
CA ASN A 457 7.04 -46.26 8.13
C ASN A 457 6.70 -47.76 8.12
N PRO A 458 7.59 -48.64 7.61
CA PRO A 458 7.33 -50.08 7.50
C PRO A 458 7.31 -50.81 8.86
N LYS A 459 7.78 -50.18 9.94
CA LYS A 459 8.02 -50.85 11.22
C LYS A 459 6.83 -50.77 12.18
N GLU A 460 5.85 -49.91 11.86
CA GLU A 460 4.75 -49.55 12.75
C GLU A 460 3.41 -50.08 12.20
N SER A 461 2.67 -50.82 13.02
CA SER A 461 1.24 -51.05 12.78
C SER A 461 0.48 -49.77 13.10
N VAL A 462 -0.47 -49.38 12.25
CA VAL A 462 -1.07 -48.05 12.26
C VAL A 462 -2.57 -48.09 12.57
N SER A 463 -3.01 -47.17 13.42
CA SER A 463 -4.43 -46.83 13.61
C SER A 463 -4.62 -45.33 13.52
N VAL A 464 -5.58 -44.88 12.70
CA VAL A 464 -5.94 -43.47 12.52
C VAL A 464 -7.43 -43.27 12.81
N SER A 465 -7.72 -42.30 13.67
CA SER A 465 -9.06 -41.82 14.00
C SER A 465 -9.16 -40.30 13.88
N LEU A 466 -10.39 -39.80 13.71
CA LEU A 466 -10.70 -38.38 13.68
C LEU A 466 -11.71 -38.04 14.79
N THR A 467 -11.62 -36.83 15.32
CA THR A 467 -12.54 -36.29 16.32
C THR A 467 -12.97 -34.86 15.96
N PRO A 468 -14.26 -34.52 16.05
CA PRO A 468 -15.38 -35.40 16.42
C PRO A 468 -15.74 -36.34 15.27
N SER A 469 -16.20 -37.56 15.60
CA SER A 469 -16.54 -38.56 14.59
C SER A 469 -17.76 -38.19 13.74
N GLU A 470 -18.63 -37.32 14.27
CA GLU A 470 -19.80 -36.79 13.56
C GLU A 470 -19.44 -35.96 12.33
N ASN A 471 -18.23 -35.39 12.29
CA ASN A 471 -17.72 -34.63 11.15
C ASN A 471 -17.23 -35.54 10.01
N VAL A 472 -17.17 -36.87 10.21
CA VAL A 472 -16.67 -37.82 9.21
C VAL A 472 -17.86 -38.39 8.43
N LYS A 473 -17.94 -38.06 7.14
CA LYS A 473 -18.97 -38.56 6.23
C LYS A 473 -18.64 -39.94 5.68
N ASP A 474 -17.39 -40.13 5.29
CA ASP A 474 -16.90 -41.40 4.75
C ASP A 474 -15.46 -41.67 5.20
N LYS A 475 -15.10 -42.95 5.29
CA LYS A 475 -13.76 -43.43 5.60
C LYS A 475 -13.39 -44.59 4.68
N THR A 476 -12.41 -44.36 3.83
CA THR A 476 -11.81 -45.41 2.99
C THR A 476 -10.42 -45.77 3.51
N LYS A 477 -10.12 -47.08 3.60
CA LYS A 477 -8.77 -47.60 3.88
C LYS A 477 -8.23 -48.32 2.65
N GLN A 478 -6.99 -48.00 2.27
CA GLN A 478 -6.32 -48.67 1.16
C GLN A 478 -4.80 -48.67 1.35
N ASN A 479 -4.11 -49.52 0.61
CA ASN A 479 -2.64 -49.64 0.69
C ASN A 479 -1.95 -49.03 -0.55
N THR A 480 -2.68 -48.32 -1.40
CA THR A 480 -2.20 -47.71 -2.65
C THR A 480 -2.23 -46.18 -2.57
N SER A 481 -1.18 -45.52 -3.08
CA SER A 481 -1.05 -44.07 -3.05
C SER A 481 -2.12 -43.37 -3.91
N THR A 482 -2.67 -42.26 -3.42
CA THR A 482 -3.46 -41.32 -4.22
C THR A 482 -2.55 -40.35 -5.00
N LYS A 483 -3.11 -39.64 -5.98
CA LYS A 483 -2.38 -38.60 -6.75
C LYS A 483 -1.85 -37.47 -5.85
N THR A 484 -2.51 -37.15 -4.75
CA THR A 484 -2.05 -36.11 -3.83
C THR A 484 -0.89 -36.63 -2.98
N ILE A 485 -0.96 -37.85 -2.47
CA ILE A 485 0.11 -38.49 -1.67
C ILE A 485 1.37 -38.73 -2.51
N SER A 486 1.24 -39.09 -3.79
CA SER A 486 2.39 -39.28 -4.67
C SER A 486 3.24 -38.02 -4.86
N THR A 487 2.68 -36.82 -4.62
CA THR A 487 3.43 -35.56 -4.64
C THR A 487 4.24 -35.28 -3.37
N LEU A 488 4.08 -36.10 -2.32
CA LEU A 488 4.73 -35.94 -1.01
C LEU A 488 5.76 -37.04 -0.69
N ILE A 489 5.69 -38.17 -1.39
CA ILE A 489 6.61 -39.32 -1.23
C ILE A 489 7.72 -39.29 -2.28
N ASN A 490 8.88 -39.83 -1.92
CA ASN A 490 9.98 -40.05 -2.85
C ASN A 490 9.75 -41.35 -3.64
N SER A 491 10.46 -41.52 -4.76
CA SER A 491 10.29 -42.68 -5.66
C SER A 491 10.62 -44.03 -5.03
N ASP A 492 11.43 -44.03 -3.98
CA ASP A 492 11.88 -45.21 -3.22
C ASP A 492 11.04 -45.49 -1.96
N GLU A 493 10.07 -44.63 -1.64
CA GLU A 493 9.21 -44.76 -0.47
C GLU A 493 7.90 -45.49 -0.81
N ASN A 494 7.49 -46.45 0.04
CA ASN A 494 6.24 -47.19 -0.11
C ASN A 494 5.22 -46.78 0.95
N VAL A 495 3.95 -46.69 0.54
CA VAL A 495 2.83 -46.45 1.45
C VAL A 495 2.45 -47.76 2.13
N HIS A 496 2.44 -47.77 3.46
CA HIS A 496 2.12 -48.95 4.27
C HIS A 496 0.69 -48.94 4.82
N ASP A 497 0.16 -47.76 5.11
CA ASP A 497 -1.24 -47.57 5.48
C ASP A 497 -1.70 -46.21 4.92
N LEU A 498 -2.91 -46.15 4.35
CA LEU A 498 -3.54 -44.93 3.91
C LEU A 498 -5.00 -44.92 4.37
N CYS A 499 -5.35 -43.87 5.11
CA CYS A 499 -6.71 -43.56 5.50
C CYS A 499 -7.15 -42.28 4.77
N ASP A 500 -8.29 -42.37 4.11
CA ASP A 500 -8.93 -41.26 3.43
C ASP A 500 -10.26 -40.93 4.10
N PHE A 501 -10.51 -39.65 4.34
CA PHE A 501 -11.66 -39.16 5.11
C PHE A 501 -12.34 -37.99 4.40
N GLU A 502 -13.63 -38.13 4.14
CA GLU A 502 -14.48 -37.01 3.76
C GLU A 502 -15.06 -36.34 5.01
N LEU A 503 -14.91 -35.02 5.11
CA LEU A 503 -15.22 -34.27 6.32
C LEU A 503 -16.21 -33.13 6.08
N THR A 504 -16.93 -32.77 7.14
CA THR A 504 -17.59 -31.48 7.26
C THR A 504 -17.04 -30.65 8.41
N GLY A 505 -17.21 -29.34 8.29
CA GLY A 505 -16.74 -28.38 9.27
C GLY A 505 -15.27 -28.01 9.10
N ASN A 506 -14.84 -27.09 9.94
CA ASN A 506 -13.54 -26.41 9.88
C ASN A 506 -12.61 -26.79 11.05
N ASN A 507 -13.02 -27.69 11.93
CA ASN A 507 -12.28 -28.10 13.11
C ASN A 507 -12.32 -29.61 13.27
N PHE A 508 -11.14 -30.24 13.32
CA PHE A 508 -11.00 -31.65 13.60
C PHE A 508 -9.63 -31.97 14.20
N GLN A 509 -9.51 -33.14 14.81
CA GLN A 509 -8.24 -33.69 15.30
C GLN A 509 -8.04 -35.09 14.75
N ALA A 510 -6.98 -35.29 13.96
CA ALA A 510 -6.52 -36.62 13.57
C ALA A 510 -5.59 -37.16 14.65
N THR A 511 -5.80 -38.42 15.02
CA THR A 511 -4.96 -39.13 15.99
C THR A 511 -4.46 -40.42 15.38
N TYR A 512 -3.14 -40.55 15.34
CA TYR A 512 -2.39 -41.70 14.87
C TYR A 512 -1.74 -42.42 16.04
N HIS A 513 -1.87 -43.74 16.08
CA HIS A 513 -1.15 -44.61 16.99
C HIS A 513 -0.33 -45.61 16.18
N GLY A 514 0.99 -45.49 16.26
CA GLY A 514 1.97 -46.39 15.67
C GLY A 514 2.54 -47.32 16.73
N SER A 515 2.70 -48.61 16.40
CA SER A 515 3.34 -49.57 17.30
C SER A 515 4.32 -50.48 16.58
N THR A 516 5.52 -50.60 17.12
CA THR A 516 6.55 -51.54 16.65
C THR A 516 6.50 -52.90 17.35
N THR A 517 5.47 -53.18 18.17
CA THR A 517 5.39 -54.43 18.95
C THR A 517 5.55 -55.68 18.08
N ALA A 518 4.90 -55.74 16.91
CA ALA A 518 5.00 -56.90 16.01
C ALA A 518 6.42 -57.11 15.47
N SER A 519 7.10 -56.04 15.05
CA SER A 519 8.48 -56.11 14.56
C SER A 519 9.49 -56.36 15.69
N PHE A 520 9.21 -55.85 16.89
CA PHE A 520 10.00 -56.10 18.10
C PHE A 520 9.98 -57.57 18.48
N TRP A 521 8.80 -58.21 18.57
CA TRP A 521 8.70 -59.64 18.90
C TRP A 521 9.32 -60.53 17.82
N MET A 522 9.14 -60.21 16.54
CA MET A 522 9.79 -60.94 15.45
C MET A 522 11.33 -60.94 15.56
N ASN A 523 11.93 -59.81 15.94
CA ASN A 523 13.37 -59.73 16.15
C ASN A 523 13.82 -60.38 17.47
N ALA A 524 13.04 -60.22 18.55
CA ALA A 524 13.30 -60.87 19.83
C ALA A 524 13.21 -62.40 19.72
N LEU A 525 12.29 -62.94 18.93
CA LEU A 525 12.21 -64.37 18.62
C LEU A 525 13.41 -64.84 17.80
N LYS A 526 13.82 -64.10 16.77
CA LYS A 526 14.99 -64.45 15.94
C LYS A 526 16.28 -64.59 16.75
N TRP A 527 16.52 -63.73 17.73
CA TRP A 527 17.76 -63.74 18.53
C TRP A 527 17.62 -64.43 19.89
N GLY A 528 16.46 -64.36 20.51
CA GLY A 528 16.18 -64.96 21.82
C GLY A 528 16.03 -66.47 21.76
N LEU A 529 15.43 -67.01 20.69
CA LEU A 529 15.25 -68.45 20.55
C LEU A 529 16.61 -69.21 20.50
N PRO A 530 17.63 -68.77 19.73
CA PRO A 530 18.97 -69.36 19.79
C PRO A 530 19.60 -69.33 21.18
N VAL A 531 19.46 -68.21 21.91
CA VAL A 531 20.06 -68.04 23.25
C VAL A 531 19.38 -68.93 24.29
N VAL A 532 18.04 -69.03 24.26
CA VAL A 532 17.27 -69.92 25.15
C VAL A 532 17.61 -71.38 24.86
N VAL A 533 17.75 -71.75 23.58
CA VAL A 533 18.21 -73.09 23.19
C VAL A 533 19.63 -73.36 23.70
N LEU A 534 20.55 -72.40 23.56
CA LEU A 534 21.92 -72.49 24.09
C LEU A 534 21.96 -72.65 25.62
N LEU A 535 21.18 -71.87 26.35
CA LEU A 535 21.05 -71.98 27.81
C LEU A 535 20.44 -73.34 28.20
N GLY A 536 19.45 -73.81 27.44
CA GLY A 536 18.88 -75.16 27.61
C GLY A 536 19.91 -76.26 27.38
N ILE A 537 20.75 -76.14 26.35
CA ILE A 537 21.86 -77.07 26.08
C ILE A 537 22.89 -77.03 27.21
N ILE A 538 23.27 -75.83 27.69
CA ILE A 538 24.21 -75.67 28.80
C ILE A 538 23.66 -76.29 30.08
N LEU A 539 22.39 -76.04 30.41
CA LEU A 539 21.70 -76.64 31.55
C LEU A 539 21.56 -78.16 31.43
N PHE A 540 21.32 -78.67 30.21
CA PHE A 540 21.28 -80.11 29.93
C PHE A 540 22.65 -80.75 30.13
N LEU A 541 23.71 -80.16 29.58
CA LEU A 541 25.10 -80.61 29.77
C LEU A 541 25.51 -80.54 31.25
N TYR A 542 25.08 -79.52 31.99
CA TYR A 542 25.32 -79.39 33.43
C TYR A 542 24.58 -80.46 34.24
N ARG A 543 23.30 -80.74 33.94
CA ARG A 543 22.52 -81.80 34.61
C ARG A 543 23.00 -83.20 34.29
N LYS A 544 23.47 -83.45 33.07
CA LYS A 544 24.01 -84.75 32.63
C LYS A 544 25.53 -84.85 32.77
N LYS A 545 26.16 -83.96 33.55
CA LYS A 545 27.62 -83.87 33.71
C LYS A 545 28.29 -85.22 33.99
N ALA A 546 27.70 -86.06 34.85
CA ALA A 546 28.24 -87.38 35.17
C ALA A 546 28.21 -88.35 33.97
N VAL A 547 27.08 -88.43 33.25
CA VAL A 547 26.88 -89.31 32.09
C VAL A 547 27.71 -88.85 30.87
N VAL A 548 27.82 -87.52 30.69
CA VAL A 548 28.63 -86.93 29.62
C VAL A 548 30.13 -87.13 29.89
N LEU A 549 30.57 -87.04 31.16
CA LEU A 549 31.95 -87.39 31.55
C LEU A 549 32.24 -88.88 31.34
N GLU A 550 31.29 -89.77 31.63
CA GLU A 550 31.43 -91.21 31.38
C GLU A 550 31.55 -91.53 29.89
N LEU A 551 30.72 -90.90 29.05
CA LEU A 551 30.80 -91.01 27.58
C LEU A 551 32.13 -90.48 27.03
N PHE A 552 32.63 -89.35 27.53
CA PHE A 552 33.94 -88.81 27.13
C PHE A 552 35.12 -89.65 27.66
N CYS A 553 35.04 -90.18 28.88
CA CYS A 553 36.03 -91.11 29.42
C CYS A 553 36.03 -92.45 28.67
N GLY A 554 34.87 -92.95 28.27
CA GLY A 554 34.72 -94.13 27.42
C GLY A 554 35.32 -93.90 26.03
N ALA A 555 35.01 -92.77 25.39
CA ALA A 555 35.60 -92.39 24.10
C ALA A 555 37.13 -92.23 24.18
N LYS A 556 37.66 -91.63 25.26
CA LYS A 556 39.10 -91.52 25.50
C LYS A 556 39.75 -92.89 25.68
N LYS A 557 39.10 -93.82 26.38
CA LYS A 557 39.58 -95.21 26.55
C LYS A 557 39.69 -95.94 25.21
N VAL A 558 38.66 -95.85 24.37
CA VAL A 558 38.64 -96.45 23.03
C VAL A 558 39.70 -95.85 22.11
N ILE A 559 39.94 -94.54 22.20
CA ILE A 559 41.00 -93.88 21.43
C ILE A 559 42.39 -94.33 21.91
N VAL A 560 42.61 -94.44 23.23
CA VAL A 560 43.89 -94.90 23.79
C VAL A 560 44.16 -96.37 23.46
N GLU A 561 43.15 -97.24 23.50
CA GLU A 561 43.29 -98.64 23.06
C GLU A 561 43.64 -98.74 21.57
N LYS A 562 42.95 -97.99 20.70
CA LYS A 562 43.28 -97.98 19.27
C LYS A 562 44.66 -97.40 18.97
N VAL A 563 45.11 -96.39 19.71
CA VAL A 563 46.47 -95.84 19.56
C VAL A 563 47.51 -96.85 20.04
N ASN A 564 47.26 -97.57 21.14
CA ASN A 564 48.16 -98.61 21.63
C ASN A 564 48.23 -99.84 20.72
N GLU A 565 47.12 -100.28 20.13
CA GLU A 565 47.12 -101.34 19.09
C GLU A 565 47.94 -100.94 17.86
N VAL A 566 47.88 -99.66 17.46
CA VAL A 566 48.69 -99.12 16.36
C VAL A 566 50.17 -99.09 16.73
N ILE A 567 50.52 -98.70 17.96
CA ILE A 567 51.90 -98.71 18.47
C ILE A 567 52.45 -100.14 18.57
N GLU A 568 51.68 -101.12 19.02
CA GLU A 568 52.09 -102.53 19.05
C GLU A 568 52.29 -103.12 17.64
N ARG A 569 51.48 -102.73 16.67
CA ARG A 569 51.68 -103.12 15.26
C ARG A 569 52.94 -102.50 14.66
N ILE A 570 53.29 -101.27 15.04
CA ILE A 570 54.51 -100.60 14.58
C ILE A 570 55.76 -101.27 15.19
N ASN A 571 55.73 -101.72 16.45
CA ASN A 571 56.86 -102.38 17.10
C ASN A 571 57.08 -103.85 16.69
N LYS A 572 56.21 -104.43 15.85
CA LYS A 572 56.33 -105.79 15.28
C LYS A 572 56.77 -105.81 13.81
N LEU A 573 57.03 -104.64 13.22
CA LEU A 573 57.73 -104.45 11.95
C LEU A 573 59.16 -103.97 12.26
#